data_AF-T1D0W2-F1
#
_entry.id   AF-T1D0W2-F1
#
_cell.length_a   1.000
_cell.length_b   1.000
_cell.length_c   1.000
_cell.angle_alpha   90.00
_cell.angle_beta   90.00
_cell.angle_gamma   90.00
#
_symmetry.space_group_name_H-M   'P 1'
#
loop_
_entity.id
_entity.type
_entity.pdbx_description
1 polymer ?
#
loop_
_entity_poly.entity_id
_entity_poly.type
_entity_poly.pdbx_seq_one_letter_code
_entity_poly.pdbx_strand_id
1 'polypeptide(L)'
;MLSKDIITYSKIRNELRAYMCYLFEQNIQNHMPSQTLQKVLEGVERIKDEIKVFDAIFVLDANGNQISENIGKIPHIAHEENVNYSDKAYFYTTIREGRTILTNPYPTQNGGMLVVTAAYPVYNQKDELLFVVCVDIQLKDAINISSPSQLFEGFSKINAIVYFILSVLLGLIAILLIIKGMASFWQAIWHFRQFDIKEIFESTILLTLALAIVDLVKAIFEEEVLGRNVGGDNNRTVHRTMIRFLGSIIIALAIEALMLVFKFTISEPDKILYAVYLTCGVAVLLIGLAIYVKFAYGAREKDRQNRC
;
A
#
# COMPACT_ATOMS: atom_id res chain seq x y z
N MET A 1 3.39 19.05 -5.17
CA MET A 1 2.70 17.76 -5.36
C MET A 1 3.61 16.87 -6.18
N LEU A 2 3.98 15.68 -5.70
CA LEU A 2 4.66 14.70 -6.56
C LEU A 2 3.68 14.25 -7.66
N SER A 3 4.17 14.08 -8.89
CA SER A 3 3.36 13.50 -9.97
C SER A 3 2.88 12.10 -9.58
N LYS A 4 1.65 11.74 -10.00
CA LYS A 4 1.04 10.42 -9.76
C LYS A 4 2.00 9.29 -10.14
N ASP A 5 2.73 9.45 -11.23
CA ASP A 5 3.68 8.46 -11.76
C ASP A 5 4.85 8.20 -10.81
N ILE A 6 5.36 9.22 -10.12
CA ILE A 6 6.46 9.08 -9.16
C ILE A 6 5.98 8.30 -7.92
N ILE A 7 4.74 8.55 -7.48
CA ILE A 7 4.12 7.81 -6.38
C ILE A 7 3.91 6.35 -6.78
N THR A 8 3.41 6.09 -7.98
CA THR A 8 3.25 4.73 -8.51
C THR A 8 4.59 4.01 -8.57
N TYR A 9 5.62 4.65 -9.15
CA TYR A 9 6.97 4.12 -9.24
C TYR A 9 7.55 3.75 -7.87
N SER A 10 7.37 4.61 -6.86
CA SER A 10 7.89 4.33 -5.51
C SER A 10 7.41 3.00 -4.91
N LYS A 11 6.23 2.51 -5.32
CA LYS A 11 5.65 1.25 -4.84
C LYS A 11 6.23 0.04 -5.54
N ILE A 12 6.37 0.14 -6.85
CA ILE A 12 6.84 -0.94 -7.70
C ILE A 12 8.37 -1.03 -7.75
N ARG A 13 9.09 -0.01 -7.26
CA ARG A 13 10.55 0.10 -7.32
C ARG A 13 11.26 -1.17 -6.85
N ASN A 14 10.76 -1.82 -5.79
CA ASN A 14 11.36 -3.03 -5.25
C ASN A 14 11.18 -4.24 -6.18
N GLU A 15 9.98 -4.40 -6.76
CA GLU A 15 9.67 -5.47 -7.72
C GLU A 15 10.47 -5.27 -9.01
N LEU A 16 10.52 -4.04 -9.52
CA LEU A 16 11.31 -3.69 -10.69
C LEU A 16 12.81 -3.90 -10.44
N ARG A 17 13.33 -3.53 -9.27
CA ARG A 17 14.74 -3.82 -8.91
C ARG A 17 15.01 -5.32 -8.88
N ALA A 18 14.11 -6.12 -8.33
CA ALA A 18 14.28 -7.58 -8.29
C ALA A 18 14.27 -8.18 -9.70
N TYR A 19 13.37 -7.72 -10.57
CA TYR A 19 13.32 -8.11 -11.97
C TYR A 19 14.62 -7.74 -12.72
N MET A 20 15.09 -6.51 -12.57
CA MET A 20 16.35 -6.09 -13.18
C MET A 20 17.55 -6.89 -12.65
N CYS A 21 17.60 -7.15 -11.35
CA CYS A 21 18.65 -7.98 -10.73
C CYS A 21 18.67 -9.38 -11.34
N TYR A 22 17.50 -10.01 -11.46
CA TYR A 22 17.34 -11.31 -12.10
C TYR A 22 17.85 -11.30 -13.55
N LEU A 23 17.46 -10.29 -14.33
CA LEU A 23 17.89 -10.19 -15.73
C LEU A 23 19.40 -9.99 -15.89
N PHE A 24 20.01 -9.16 -15.03
CA PHE A 24 21.46 -8.97 -15.04
C PHE A 24 22.20 -10.25 -14.64
N GLU A 25 21.79 -10.91 -13.56
CA GLU A 25 22.43 -12.14 -13.09
C GLU A 25 22.29 -13.29 -14.09
N GLN A 26 21.16 -13.39 -14.78
CA GLN A 26 20.92 -14.42 -15.80
C GLN A 26 21.82 -14.23 -17.03
N ASN A 27 22.07 -12.99 -17.43
CA ASN A 27 22.74 -12.68 -18.68
C ASN A 27 24.23 -12.32 -18.53
N ILE A 28 24.64 -11.79 -17.38
CA ILE A 28 25.99 -11.32 -17.09
C ILE A 28 26.52 -12.04 -15.85
N GLN A 29 27.41 -13.02 -16.10
CA GLN A 29 28.04 -13.80 -15.05
C GLN A 29 29.00 -12.95 -14.23
N ASN A 30 28.81 -12.87 -12.92
CA ASN A 30 29.70 -12.11 -12.03
C ASN A 30 30.83 -13.02 -11.47
N HIS A 31 31.95 -12.43 -11.04
CA HIS A 31 33.07 -13.16 -10.39
C HIS A 31 33.72 -14.28 -11.23
N MET A 32 33.83 -14.10 -12.56
CA MET A 32 34.50 -15.06 -13.45
C MET A 32 35.99 -14.70 -13.65
N PRO A 33 36.87 -15.70 -13.94
CA PRO A 33 38.32 -15.49 -14.01
C PRO A 33 38.78 -14.68 -15.24
N SER A 34 37.96 -14.63 -16.29
CA SER A 34 38.22 -13.86 -17.53
C SER A 34 36.96 -13.11 -17.96
N GLN A 35 36.51 -12.15 -17.14
CA GLN A 35 35.51 -11.18 -17.57
C GLN A 35 36.16 -10.15 -18.50
N THR A 36 35.70 -10.12 -19.75
CA THR A 36 36.15 -9.18 -20.78
C THR A 36 34.97 -8.31 -21.17
N LEU A 37 35.22 -7.06 -21.56
CA LEU A 37 34.19 -6.14 -22.07
C LEU A 37 33.28 -6.81 -23.12
N GLN A 38 33.87 -7.59 -24.05
CA GLN A 38 33.12 -8.30 -25.08
C GLN A 38 32.06 -9.27 -24.54
N LYS A 39 32.37 -10.03 -23.47
CA LYS A 39 31.40 -10.94 -22.83
C LYS A 39 30.28 -10.18 -22.13
N VAL A 40 30.60 -9.05 -21.52
CA VAL A 40 29.60 -8.16 -20.91
C VAL A 40 28.69 -7.59 -21.98
N LEU A 41 29.24 -7.15 -23.12
CA LEU A 41 28.48 -6.66 -24.27
C LEU A 41 27.58 -7.76 -24.87
N GLU A 42 28.05 -9.01 -24.98
CA GLU A 42 27.21 -10.15 -25.38
C GLU A 42 26.06 -10.43 -24.40
N GLY A 43 26.30 -10.22 -23.10
CA GLY A 43 25.24 -10.27 -22.08
C GLY A 43 24.24 -9.14 -22.22
N VAL A 44 24.72 -7.91 -22.47
CA VAL A 44 23.90 -6.73 -22.73
C VAL A 44 23.03 -6.92 -23.97
N GLU A 45 23.55 -7.49 -25.06
CA GLU A 45 22.79 -7.80 -26.26
C GLU A 45 21.64 -8.79 -25.99
N ARG A 46 21.88 -9.83 -25.16
CA ARG A 46 20.81 -10.74 -24.73
C ARG A 46 19.73 -10.03 -23.91
N ILE A 47 20.15 -9.15 -22.98
CA ILE A 47 19.21 -8.32 -22.19
C ILE A 47 18.39 -7.41 -23.12
N LYS A 48 19.03 -6.81 -24.14
CA LYS A 48 18.38 -5.96 -25.14
C LYS A 48 17.30 -6.71 -25.92
N ASP A 49 17.56 -7.97 -26.29
CA ASP A 49 16.59 -8.79 -27.02
C ASP A 49 15.42 -9.27 -26.14
N GLU A 50 15.68 -9.47 -24.83
CA GLU A 50 14.70 -9.91 -23.84
C GLU A 50 13.80 -8.75 -23.35
N ILE A 51 14.40 -7.59 -23.03
CA ILE A 51 13.70 -6.38 -22.63
C ILE A 51 13.40 -5.54 -23.88
N LYS A 52 12.17 -5.55 -24.40
CA LYS A 52 11.78 -4.67 -25.53
C LYS A 52 11.53 -3.21 -25.14
N VAL A 53 11.75 -2.87 -23.87
CA VAL A 53 11.31 -1.63 -23.23
C VAL A 53 12.44 -1.02 -22.40
N PHE A 54 13.40 -0.41 -23.09
CA PHE A 54 14.46 0.41 -22.52
C PHE A 54 14.70 1.62 -23.44
N ASP A 55 15.30 2.67 -22.88
CA ASP A 55 15.69 3.87 -23.60
C ASP A 55 17.12 3.72 -24.15
N ALA A 56 18.06 3.40 -23.26
CA ALA A 56 19.47 3.15 -23.58
C ALA A 56 20.12 2.15 -22.61
N ILE A 57 21.08 1.37 -23.10
CA ILE A 57 21.96 0.52 -22.32
C ILE A 57 23.41 0.93 -22.62
N PHE A 58 24.21 1.11 -21.57
CA PHE A 58 25.61 1.50 -21.68
C PHE A 58 26.46 0.89 -20.57
N VAL A 59 27.75 0.77 -20.82
CA VAL A 59 28.73 0.18 -19.90
C VAL A 59 29.78 1.22 -19.52
N LEU A 60 30.02 1.33 -18.22
CA LEU A 60 31.04 2.18 -17.62
C LEU A 60 32.22 1.33 -17.13
N ASP A 61 33.42 1.90 -17.17
CA ASP A 61 34.60 1.35 -16.50
C ASP A 61 34.55 1.59 -14.98
N ALA A 62 35.55 1.06 -14.26
CA ALA A 62 35.68 1.23 -12.81
C ALA A 62 35.84 2.70 -12.34
N ASN A 63 36.17 3.62 -13.25
CA ASN A 63 36.33 5.05 -12.99
C ASN A 63 35.10 5.88 -13.42
N GLY A 64 34.07 5.22 -13.97
CA GLY A 64 32.85 5.85 -14.45
C GLY A 64 32.93 6.42 -15.86
N ASN A 65 34.00 6.13 -16.63
CA ASN A 65 34.06 6.49 -18.04
C ASN A 65 33.22 5.52 -18.86
N GLN A 66 32.44 6.04 -19.79
CA GLN A 66 31.70 5.19 -20.73
C GLN A 66 32.64 4.55 -21.75
N ILE A 67 32.56 3.22 -21.87
CA ILE A 67 33.45 2.41 -22.72
C ILE A 67 32.68 1.62 -23.80
N SER A 68 31.35 1.68 -23.82
CA SER A 68 30.50 1.10 -24.87
C SER A 68 29.72 2.17 -25.61
N GLU A 69 29.33 1.88 -26.85
CA GLU A 69 28.30 2.67 -27.52
C GLU A 69 26.96 2.51 -26.80
N ASN A 70 26.08 3.51 -26.93
CA ASN A 70 24.73 3.45 -26.39
C ASN A 70 23.87 2.49 -27.24
N ILE A 71 23.40 1.41 -26.62
CA ILE A 71 22.47 0.46 -27.24
C ILE A 71 21.06 0.92 -26.88
N GLY A 72 20.32 1.55 -27.82
CA GLY A 72 19.08 2.28 -27.51
C GLY A 72 18.12 2.44 -28.70
N LYS A 73 16.86 2.84 -28.41
CA LYS A 73 15.84 3.09 -29.45
C LYS A 73 16.01 4.43 -30.18
N ILE A 74 16.80 5.36 -29.64
CA ILE A 74 17.00 6.69 -30.19
C ILE A 74 18.33 6.72 -30.97
N PRO A 75 18.32 6.73 -32.33
CA PRO A 75 19.54 6.60 -33.15
C PRO A 75 20.45 7.83 -33.17
N HIS A 76 20.23 8.82 -32.29
CA HIS A 76 20.85 10.15 -32.36
C HIS A 76 21.52 10.63 -31.07
N ILE A 77 21.71 9.75 -30.09
CA ILE A 77 22.59 10.09 -28.97
C ILE A 77 24.01 9.81 -29.47
N ALA A 78 24.61 10.84 -30.09
CA ALA A 78 26.01 10.82 -30.47
C ALA A 78 26.81 10.38 -29.23
N HIS A 79 27.65 9.37 -29.43
CA HIS A 79 28.71 9.00 -28.51
C HIS A 79 29.58 10.24 -28.32
N GLU A 80 29.43 10.96 -27.21
CA GLU A 80 30.47 11.88 -26.78
C GLU A 80 31.56 10.99 -26.20
N GLU A 81 32.60 10.72 -27.00
CA GLU A 81 33.78 10.01 -26.51
C GLU A 81 34.25 10.66 -25.19
N ASN A 82 34.52 9.85 -24.17
CA ASN A 82 35.07 10.27 -22.87
C ASN A 82 34.15 11.03 -21.90
N VAL A 83 32.83 10.83 -21.92
CA VAL A 83 31.97 11.31 -20.82
C VAL A 83 32.18 10.46 -19.55
N ASN A 84 32.47 11.13 -18.44
CA ASN A 84 32.62 10.53 -17.12
C ASN A 84 31.34 10.71 -16.28
N TYR A 85 30.81 9.60 -15.75
CA TYR A 85 29.58 9.54 -14.96
C TYR A 85 29.83 9.21 -13.48
N SER A 86 31.05 9.40 -12.98
CA SER A 86 31.40 9.07 -11.59
C SER A 86 30.62 9.89 -10.54
N ASP A 87 30.16 11.08 -10.91
CA ASP A 87 29.34 11.96 -10.10
C ASP A 87 27.86 11.53 -10.02
N LYS A 88 27.44 10.57 -10.85
CA LYS A 88 26.03 10.18 -10.97
C LYS A 88 25.61 9.18 -9.90
N ALA A 89 24.36 9.35 -9.43
CA ALA A 89 23.78 8.54 -8.37
C ALA A 89 23.78 7.04 -8.68
N TYR A 90 23.51 6.65 -9.92
CA TYR A 90 23.58 5.25 -10.33
C TYR A 90 25.00 4.69 -10.29
N PHE A 91 26.05 5.50 -10.38
CA PHE A 91 27.42 4.99 -10.35
C PHE A 91 27.90 4.81 -8.91
N TYR A 92 28.01 5.90 -8.14
CA TYR A 92 28.57 5.85 -6.79
C TYR A 92 27.72 5.02 -5.81
N THR A 93 26.40 4.97 -6.01
CA THR A 93 25.52 4.19 -5.13
C THR A 93 25.63 2.70 -5.41
N THR A 94 25.79 2.30 -6.68
CA THR A 94 26.01 0.89 -7.05
C THR A 94 27.30 0.37 -6.42
N ILE A 95 28.38 1.14 -6.52
CA ILE A 95 29.68 0.76 -5.95
C ILE A 95 29.59 0.67 -4.42
N ARG A 96 28.94 1.64 -3.78
CA ARG A 96 28.77 1.65 -2.33
C ARG A 96 27.90 0.50 -1.80
N GLU A 97 26.84 0.14 -2.52
CA GLU A 97 25.95 -0.95 -2.11
C GLU A 97 26.43 -2.34 -2.56
N GLY A 98 27.32 -2.43 -3.54
CA GLY A 98 27.88 -3.69 -4.04
C GLY A 98 26.86 -4.61 -4.74
N ARG A 99 25.74 -4.05 -5.22
CA ARG A 99 24.61 -4.81 -5.78
C ARG A 99 23.85 -4.00 -6.80
N THR A 100 22.93 -4.65 -7.52
CA THR A 100 21.98 -3.98 -8.41
C THR A 100 21.18 -2.93 -7.66
N ILE A 101 21.22 -1.69 -8.16
CA ILE A 101 20.37 -0.61 -7.66
C ILE A 101 19.46 -0.06 -8.74
N LEU A 102 18.45 0.67 -8.31
CA LEU A 102 17.52 1.37 -9.17
C LEU A 102 17.39 2.81 -8.66
N THR A 103 17.65 3.81 -9.51
CA THR A 103 17.61 5.22 -9.10
C THR A 103 16.21 5.74 -8.81
N ASN A 104 16.12 6.93 -8.20
CA ASN A 104 14.88 7.70 -8.24
C ASN A 104 14.70 8.32 -9.64
N PRO A 105 13.46 8.61 -10.08
CA PRO A 105 13.24 9.19 -11.40
C PRO A 105 13.95 10.54 -11.52
N TYR A 106 14.72 10.71 -12.60
CA TYR A 106 15.45 11.94 -12.88
C TYR A 106 15.30 12.31 -14.37
N PRO A 107 15.40 13.60 -14.73
CA PRO A 107 15.31 14.02 -16.12
C PRO A 107 16.58 13.63 -16.89
N THR A 108 16.40 13.07 -18.09
CA THR A 108 17.50 12.87 -19.05
C THR A 108 18.11 14.21 -19.47
N GLN A 109 19.42 14.23 -19.74
CA GLN A 109 20.12 15.45 -20.15
C GLN A 109 19.65 15.97 -21.52
N ASN A 110 19.23 15.08 -22.42
CA ASN A 110 19.01 15.41 -23.84
C ASN A 110 17.53 15.43 -24.26
N GLY A 111 16.59 15.04 -23.38
CA GLY A 111 15.17 14.92 -23.76
C GLY A 111 14.17 15.40 -22.71
N GLY A 112 14.59 15.74 -21.49
CA GLY A 112 13.69 16.17 -20.41
C GLY A 112 12.68 15.10 -19.94
N MET A 113 12.71 13.91 -20.55
CA MET A 113 11.91 12.75 -20.16
C MET A 113 12.45 12.19 -18.85
N LEU A 114 11.53 11.82 -17.94
CA LEU A 114 11.89 11.17 -16.69
C LEU A 114 12.29 9.72 -16.95
N VAL A 115 13.50 9.36 -16.53
CA VAL A 115 14.03 8.00 -16.60
C VAL A 115 14.41 7.50 -15.21
N VAL A 116 14.49 6.19 -15.09
CA VAL A 116 15.07 5.48 -13.97
C VAL A 116 16.16 4.56 -14.51
N THR A 117 17.26 4.47 -13.78
CA THR A 117 18.43 3.70 -14.22
C THR A 117 18.62 2.53 -13.31
N ALA A 118 18.63 1.34 -13.89
CA ALA A 118 19.10 0.14 -13.23
C ALA A 118 20.60 0.02 -13.46
N ALA A 119 21.39 -0.09 -12.40
CA ALA A 119 22.84 -0.19 -12.48
C ALA A 119 23.32 -1.46 -11.78
N TYR A 120 24.16 -2.22 -12.49
CA TYR A 120 24.68 -3.53 -12.07
C TYR A 120 26.21 -3.53 -12.06
N PRO A 121 26.84 -3.78 -10.90
CA PRO A 121 28.29 -3.85 -10.81
C PRO A 121 28.81 -5.24 -11.20
N VAL A 122 29.82 -5.27 -12.05
CA VAL A 122 30.52 -6.49 -12.49
C VAL A 122 31.90 -6.52 -11.85
N TYR A 123 32.15 -7.56 -11.06
CA TYR A 123 33.39 -7.81 -10.34
C TYR A 123 34.15 -8.99 -10.96
N ASN A 124 35.46 -8.99 -10.74
CA ASN A 124 36.30 -10.16 -11.01
C ASN A 124 36.31 -11.13 -9.81
N GLN A 125 37.08 -12.23 -9.92
CA GLN A 125 37.25 -13.20 -8.82
C GLN A 125 37.93 -12.67 -7.55
N LYS A 126 38.57 -11.50 -7.64
CA LYS A 126 39.26 -10.84 -6.52
C LYS A 126 38.40 -9.74 -5.90
N ASP A 127 37.11 -9.69 -6.24
CA ASP A 127 36.16 -8.64 -5.84
C ASP A 127 36.57 -7.22 -6.30
N GLU A 128 37.38 -7.12 -7.36
CA GLU A 128 37.72 -5.84 -7.98
C GLU A 128 36.65 -5.47 -9.02
N LEU A 129 36.13 -4.24 -8.93
CA LEU A 129 35.16 -3.72 -9.88
C LEU A 129 35.79 -3.59 -11.26
N LEU A 130 35.19 -4.24 -12.25
CA LEU A 130 35.60 -4.13 -13.65
C LEU A 130 34.74 -3.12 -14.40
N PHE A 131 33.41 -3.31 -14.32
CA PHE A 131 32.44 -2.58 -15.13
C PHE A 131 31.17 -2.29 -14.34
N VAL A 132 30.44 -1.26 -14.75
CA VAL A 132 29.07 -1.00 -14.30
C VAL A 132 28.17 -0.97 -15.53
N VAL A 133 27.19 -1.87 -15.58
CA VAL A 133 26.20 -1.92 -16.66
C VAL A 133 24.98 -1.10 -16.24
N CYS A 134 24.62 -0.12 -17.05
CA CYS A 134 23.53 0.81 -16.81
C CYS A 134 22.43 0.62 -17.86
N VAL A 135 21.17 0.50 -17.42
CA VAL A 135 19.99 0.42 -18.27
C VAL A 135 19.05 1.56 -17.89
N ASP A 136 18.86 2.52 -18.80
CA ASP A 136 17.90 3.60 -18.67
C ASP A 136 16.53 3.14 -19.16
N ILE A 137 15.52 3.30 -18.31
CA ILE A 137 14.13 2.94 -18.58
C ILE A 137 13.29 4.19 -18.38
N GLN A 138 12.44 4.53 -19.36
CA GLN A 138 11.50 5.64 -19.19
C GLN A 138 10.56 5.36 -18.02
N LEU A 139 10.21 6.39 -17.24
CA LEU A 139 9.38 6.21 -16.05
C LEU A 139 8.04 5.51 -16.36
N LYS A 140 7.44 5.84 -17.51
CA LYS A 140 6.18 5.22 -17.98
C LYS A 140 6.35 3.72 -18.23
N ASP A 141 7.47 3.36 -18.83
CA ASP A 141 7.81 1.99 -19.16
C ASP A 141 8.17 1.17 -17.93
N ALA A 142 8.95 1.76 -17.02
CA ALA A 142 9.25 1.20 -15.71
C ALA A 142 7.97 0.87 -14.93
N ILE A 143 6.95 1.72 -15.03
CA ILE A 143 5.63 1.48 -14.43
C ILE A 143 4.91 0.28 -15.08
N ASN A 144 5.03 0.14 -16.40
CA ASN A 144 4.37 -0.92 -17.16
C ASN A 144 5.06 -2.29 -17.03
N ILE A 145 6.37 -2.34 -16.77
CA ILE A 145 7.15 -3.59 -16.68
C ILE A 145 6.75 -4.40 -15.45
N SER A 146 6.51 -3.75 -14.32
CA SER A 146 6.14 -4.39 -13.05
C SER A 146 4.66 -4.30 -12.74
N SER A 147 3.85 -3.61 -13.55
CA SER A 147 2.41 -3.63 -13.34
C SER A 147 1.90 -5.07 -13.53
N PRO A 148 1.27 -5.67 -12.51
CA PRO A 148 0.80 -7.04 -12.57
C PRO A 148 -0.15 -7.20 -13.77
N SER A 149 -0.08 -8.37 -14.41
CA SER A 149 -0.88 -8.79 -15.57
C SER A 149 -2.26 -8.13 -15.61
N GLN A 150 -2.70 -7.65 -16.77
CA GLN A 150 -3.97 -6.91 -17.00
C GLN A 150 -5.22 -7.50 -16.27
N LEU A 151 -5.20 -8.79 -15.94
CA LEU A 151 -6.18 -9.46 -15.09
C LEU A 151 -6.25 -8.86 -13.67
N PHE A 152 -5.13 -8.57 -13.02
CA PHE A 152 -5.06 -7.99 -11.67
C PHE A 152 -5.65 -6.56 -11.61
N GLU A 153 -5.43 -5.76 -12.66
CA GLU A 153 -6.11 -4.47 -12.78
C GLU A 153 -7.63 -4.64 -12.94
N GLY A 154 -8.07 -5.66 -13.69
CA GLY A 154 -9.49 -6.01 -13.78
C GLY A 154 -10.08 -6.44 -12.45
N PHE A 155 -9.40 -7.35 -11.72
CA PHE A 155 -9.85 -7.84 -10.42
C PHE A 155 -9.93 -6.73 -9.36
N SER A 156 -8.95 -5.82 -9.30
CA SER A 156 -8.99 -4.72 -8.33
C SER A 156 -10.14 -3.73 -8.61
N LYS A 157 -10.41 -3.43 -9.89
CA LYS A 157 -11.57 -2.59 -10.29
C LYS A 157 -12.90 -3.27 -9.98
N ILE A 158 -13.03 -4.57 -10.25
CA ILE A 158 -14.24 -5.34 -9.93
C ILE A 158 -14.46 -5.35 -8.41
N ASN A 159 -13.42 -5.59 -7.62
CA ASN A 159 -13.52 -5.63 -6.17
C ASN A 159 -13.99 -4.28 -5.60
N ALA A 160 -13.43 -3.17 -6.10
CA ALA A 160 -13.85 -1.83 -5.72
C ALA A 160 -15.34 -1.56 -6.06
N ILE A 161 -15.83 -2.04 -7.22
CA ILE A 161 -17.25 -1.92 -7.60
C ILE A 161 -18.14 -2.75 -6.66
N VAL A 162 -17.73 -3.97 -6.32
CA VAL A 162 -18.49 -4.84 -5.39
C VAL A 162 -18.61 -4.16 -4.02
N TYR A 163 -17.50 -3.66 -3.47
CA TYR A 163 -17.53 -2.94 -2.19
C TYR A 163 -18.35 -1.65 -2.25
N PHE A 164 -18.31 -0.93 -3.38
CA PHE A 164 -19.16 0.25 -3.57
C PHE A 164 -20.64 -0.10 -3.50
N ILE A 165 -21.09 -1.14 -4.23
CA ILE A 165 -22.49 -1.59 -4.20
C ILE A 165 -22.88 -2.03 -2.79
N LEU A 166 -22.01 -2.76 -2.10
CA LEU A 166 -22.24 -3.21 -0.72
C LEU A 166 -22.38 -2.03 0.25
N SER A 167 -21.50 -1.04 0.17
CA SER A 167 -21.59 0.19 0.98
C SER A 167 -22.89 0.95 0.74
N VAL A 168 -23.36 1.04 -0.51
CA VAL A 168 -24.63 1.71 -0.85
C VAL A 168 -25.82 0.96 -0.26
N LEU A 169 -25.88 -0.37 -0.43
CA LEU A 169 -26.96 -1.20 0.12
C LEU A 169 -27.01 -1.11 1.65
N LEU A 170 -25.86 -1.21 2.30
CA LEU A 170 -25.76 -1.13 3.75
C LEU A 170 -26.11 0.27 4.28
N GLY A 171 -25.78 1.32 3.51
CA GLY A 171 -26.22 2.69 3.79
C GLY A 171 -27.73 2.88 3.70
N LEU A 172 -28.39 2.27 2.71
CA LEU A 172 -29.86 2.28 2.61
C LEU A 172 -30.52 1.58 3.80
N ILE A 173 -29.97 0.45 4.26
CA ILE A 173 -30.44 -0.25 5.45
C ILE A 173 -30.34 0.66 6.69
N ALA A 174 -29.20 1.34 6.87
CA ALA A 174 -29.02 2.27 7.99
C ALA A 174 -30.05 3.41 7.96
N ILE A 175 -30.30 4.00 6.79
CA ILE A 175 -31.30 5.05 6.62
C ILE A 175 -32.70 4.54 7.00
N LEU A 176 -33.07 3.34 6.57
CA LEU A 176 -34.36 2.74 6.92
C LEU A 176 -34.50 2.52 8.43
N LEU A 177 -33.44 2.05 9.10
CA LEU A 177 -33.42 1.89 10.56
C LEU A 177 -33.54 3.23 11.29
N ILE A 178 -32.90 4.30 10.81
CA ILE A 178 -33.05 5.65 11.36
C ILE A 178 -34.49 6.13 11.23
N ILE A 179 -35.10 5.99 10.05
CA ILE A 179 -36.49 6.39 9.81
C ILE A 179 -37.43 5.63 10.75
N LYS A 180 -37.28 4.30 10.86
CA LYS A 180 -38.09 3.47 11.76
C LYS A 180 -37.88 3.86 13.23
N GLY A 181 -36.64 4.06 13.65
CA GLY A 181 -36.29 4.48 15.01
C GLY A 181 -36.89 5.84 15.36
N MET A 182 -36.80 6.81 14.45
CA MET A 182 -37.43 8.13 14.61
C MET A 182 -38.96 8.04 14.64
N ALA A 183 -39.57 7.21 13.80
CA ALA A 183 -41.03 7.05 13.79
C ALA A 183 -41.54 6.46 15.12
N SER A 184 -40.86 5.43 15.64
CA SER A 184 -41.16 4.85 16.95
C SER A 184 -41.00 5.87 18.09
N PHE A 185 -39.94 6.70 18.05
CA PHE A 185 -39.76 7.78 19.02
C PHE A 185 -40.89 8.83 18.95
N TRP A 186 -41.31 9.19 17.74
CA TRP A 186 -42.37 10.18 17.51
C TRP A 186 -43.72 9.69 18.02
N GLN A 187 -44.03 8.42 17.80
CA GLN A 187 -45.25 7.78 18.31
C GLN A 187 -45.29 7.77 19.84
N ALA A 188 -44.17 7.45 20.49
CA ALA A 188 -44.03 7.46 21.96
C ALA A 188 -44.29 8.85 22.55
N ILE A 189 -43.82 9.92 21.89
CA ILE A 189 -44.11 11.30 22.29
C ILE A 189 -45.60 11.62 22.15
N TRP A 190 -46.26 11.18 21.09
CA TRP A 190 -47.68 11.51 20.88
C TRP A 190 -48.60 10.80 21.88
N HIS A 191 -48.22 9.62 22.39
CA HIS A 191 -48.97 8.82 23.36
C HIS A 191 -48.58 9.07 24.83
N PHE A 192 -48.09 10.28 25.18
CA PHE A 192 -47.57 10.65 26.51
C PHE A 192 -48.45 10.27 27.74
N ARG A 193 -49.73 9.93 27.54
CA ARG A 193 -50.69 9.53 28.59
C ARG A 193 -50.65 8.03 28.94
N GLN A 194 -50.03 7.18 28.11
CA GLN A 194 -49.72 5.77 28.37
C GLN A 194 -48.25 5.53 28.02
N PHE A 195 -47.36 5.90 28.94
CA PHE A 195 -45.91 5.86 28.74
C PHE A 195 -45.40 4.41 28.78
N ASP A 196 -45.44 3.69 27.64
CA ASP A 196 -44.81 2.37 27.54
C ASP A 196 -43.32 2.52 27.26
N ILE A 197 -42.51 2.24 28.29
CA ILE A 197 -41.05 2.35 28.26
C ILE A 197 -40.46 1.46 27.13
N LYS A 198 -41.19 0.42 26.70
CA LYS A 198 -40.79 -0.47 25.59
C LYS A 198 -40.57 0.27 24.27
N GLU A 199 -41.39 1.27 23.95
CA GLU A 199 -41.27 2.02 22.68
C GLU A 199 -39.99 2.86 22.62
N ILE A 200 -39.62 3.47 23.75
CA ILE A 200 -38.37 4.23 23.87
C ILE A 200 -37.16 3.30 23.74
N PHE A 201 -37.22 2.12 24.34
CA PHE A 201 -36.17 1.12 24.21
C PHE A 201 -36.03 0.62 22.76
N GLU A 202 -37.14 0.28 22.08
CA GLU A 202 -37.08 -0.15 20.68
C GLU A 202 -36.48 0.92 19.78
N SER A 203 -36.90 2.18 19.92
CA SER A 203 -36.34 3.30 19.18
C SER A 203 -34.84 3.46 19.43
N THR A 204 -34.40 3.36 20.68
CA THR A 204 -32.97 3.49 21.02
C THR A 204 -32.15 2.37 20.39
N ILE A 205 -32.61 1.10 20.44
CA ILE A 205 -31.93 -0.05 19.79
C ILE A 205 -31.78 0.20 18.29
N LEU A 206 -32.86 0.62 17.62
CA LEU A 206 -32.85 0.86 16.18
C LEU A 206 -31.88 1.99 15.80
N LEU A 207 -31.85 3.07 16.59
CA LEU A 207 -30.95 4.20 16.35
C LEU A 207 -29.48 3.85 16.64
N THR A 208 -29.18 3.10 17.70
CA THR A 208 -27.80 2.65 18.00
C THR A 208 -27.28 1.69 16.94
N LEU A 209 -28.11 0.76 16.48
CA LEU A 209 -27.77 -0.17 15.41
C LEU A 209 -27.51 0.60 14.11
N ALA A 210 -28.35 1.58 13.78
CA ALA A 210 -28.17 2.37 12.58
C ALA A 210 -26.87 3.20 12.60
N LEU A 211 -26.54 3.83 13.73
CA LEU A 211 -25.29 4.59 13.90
C LEU A 211 -24.07 3.69 13.69
N ALA A 212 -24.06 2.49 14.28
CA ALA A 212 -22.98 1.52 14.09
C ALA A 212 -22.82 1.10 12.62
N ILE A 213 -23.93 0.93 11.89
CA ILE A 213 -23.90 0.60 10.46
C ILE A 213 -23.38 1.78 9.62
N VAL A 214 -23.74 3.02 9.94
CA VAL A 214 -23.19 4.20 9.22
C VAL A 214 -21.67 4.29 9.36
N ASP A 215 -21.15 4.04 10.57
CA ASP A 215 -19.70 4.01 10.81
C ASP A 215 -19.01 2.90 10.00
N LEU A 216 -19.65 1.72 9.90
CA LEU A 216 -19.18 0.61 9.07
C LEU A 216 -19.14 0.98 7.58
N VAL A 217 -20.21 1.55 7.06
CA VAL A 217 -20.33 1.98 5.65
C VAL A 217 -19.23 2.98 5.34
N LYS A 218 -19.01 3.97 6.21
CA LYS A 218 -17.96 4.97 6.05
C LYS A 218 -16.57 4.34 6.07
N ALA A 219 -16.32 3.38 6.96
CA ALA A 219 -15.04 2.67 7.03
C ALA A 219 -14.76 1.89 5.74
N ILE A 220 -15.69 1.05 5.28
CA ILE A 220 -15.55 0.28 4.03
C ILE A 220 -15.35 1.22 2.84
N PHE A 221 -16.14 2.30 2.76
CA PHE A 221 -16.08 3.23 1.65
C PHE A 221 -14.76 4.02 1.59
N GLU A 222 -14.25 4.48 2.74
CA GLU A 222 -12.95 5.16 2.80
C GLU A 222 -11.77 4.25 2.44
N GLU A 223 -11.83 2.98 2.84
CA GLU A 223 -10.75 2.01 2.68
C GLU A 223 -10.72 1.40 1.27
N GLU A 224 -11.84 0.86 0.79
CA GLU A 224 -11.90 0.07 -0.45
C GLU A 224 -12.27 0.89 -1.69
N VAL A 225 -13.08 1.96 -1.54
CA VAL A 225 -13.56 2.76 -2.70
C VAL A 225 -12.68 3.98 -2.93
N LEU A 226 -12.40 4.77 -1.89
CA LEU A 226 -11.60 6.01 -2.00
C LEU A 226 -10.09 5.74 -2.09
N GLY A 227 -9.63 4.53 -1.78
CA GLY A 227 -8.22 4.15 -1.93
C GLY A 227 -7.26 4.98 -1.08
N ARG A 228 -7.70 5.46 0.09
CA ARG A 228 -6.93 6.42 0.92
C ARG A 228 -5.66 5.82 1.56
N ASN A 229 -5.35 4.55 1.26
CA ASN A 229 -4.20 3.78 1.73
C ASN A 229 -3.05 3.65 0.70
N VAL A 230 -3.11 4.38 -0.40
CA VAL A 230 -2.19 4.27 -1.54
C VAL A 230 -0.84 4.99 -1.30
N GLY A 231 -0.54 5.48 -0.10
CA GLY A 231 0.73 6.16 0.23
C GLY A 231 1.51 5.48 1.36
N GLY A 232 2.54 4.70 1.03
CA GLY A 232 3.74 4.38 1.84
C GLY A 232 3.59 3.66 3.19
N ASP A 233 2.39 3.57 3.76
CA ASP A 233 2.17 3.16 5.15
C ASP A 233 0.94 2.23 5.25
N ASN A 234 0.87 1.24 4.36
CA ASN A 234 -0.28 0.34 4.19
C ASN A 234 -0.74 -0.30 5.52
N ASN A 235 0.18 -0.75 6.37
CA ASN A 235 -0.20 -1.27 7.70
C ASN A 235 -0.67 -0.17 8.67
N ARG A 236 -0.11 1.05 8.57
CA ARG A 236 -0.36 2.14 9.52
C ARG A 236 -1.79 2.67 9.41
N THR A 237 -2.33 2.69 8.21
CA THR A 237 -3.71 3.13 7.96
C THR A 237 -4.72 2.02 8.21
N VAL A 238 -4.43 0.78 7.79
CA VAL A 238 -5.31 -0.39 8.00
C VAL A 238 -5.60 -0.63 9.48
N HIS A 239 -4.57 -0.71 10.34
CA HIS A 239 -4.80 -0.91 11.78
C HIS A 239 -5.61 0.25 12.40
N ARG A 240 -5.40 1.49 11.95
CA ARG A 240 -6.11 2.67 12.47
C ARG A 240 -7.59 2.67 12.10
N THR A 241 -7.92 2.28 10.88
CA THR A 241 -9.32 2.16 10.42
C THR A 241 -10.02 1.03 11.16
N MET A 242 -9.38 -0.13 11.29
CA MET A 242 -9.93 -1.27 12.01
C MET A 242 -10.20 -0.98 13.48
N ILE A 243 -9.29 -0.26 14.17
CA ILE A 243 -9.48 0.15 15.58
C ILE A 243 -10.69 1.08 15.73
N ARG A 244 -10.87 2.03 14.81
CA ARG A 244 -12.02 2.95 14.85
C ARG A 244 -13.34 2.22 14.63
N PHE A 245 -13.36 1.29 13.67
CA PHE A 245 -14.52 0.48 13.36
C PHE A 245 -14.90 -0.45 14.52
N LEU A 246 -13.94 -1.21 15.05
CA LEU A 246 -14.21 -2.10 16.19
C LEU A 246 -14.57 -1.29 17.44
N GLY A 247 -13.97 -0.12 17.62
CA GLY A 247 -14.31 0.82 18.69
C GLY A 247 -15.75 1.29 18.64
N SER A 248 -16.28 1.67 17.47
CA SER A 248 -17.68 2.12 17.35
C SER A 248 -18.67 0.99 17.66
N ILE A 249 -18.40 -0.24 17.22
CA ILE A 249 -19.21 -1.42 17.58
C ILE A 249 -19.23 -1.65 19.09
N ILE A 250 -18.05 -1.61 19.73
CA ILE A 250 -17.97 -1.83 21.19
C ILE A 250 -18.71 -0.73 21.95
N ILE A 251 -18.62 0.53 21.51
CA ILE A 251 -19.39 1.64 22.10
C ILE A 251 -20.90 1.41 21.94
N ALA A 252 -21.35 0.97 20.76
CA ALA A 252 -22.77 0.67 20.52
C ALA A 252 -23.27 -0.46 21.43
N LEU A 253 -22.53 -1.58 21.53
CA LEU A 253 -22.84 -2.69 22.44
C LEU A 253 -22.83 -2.26 23.90
N ALA A 254 -21.95 -1.34 24.30
CA ALA A 254 -21.90 -0.81 25.66
C ALA A 254 -23.16 -0.01 26.01
N ILE A 255 -23.63 0.84 25.09
CA ILE A 255 -24.86 1.62 25.26
C ILE A 255 -26.07 0.67 25.33
N GLU A 256 -26.10 -0.35 24.47
CA GLU A 256 -27.17 -1.35 24.47
C GLU A 256 -27.19 -2.18 25.76
N ALA A 257 -26.03 -2.60 26.26
CA ALA A 257 -25.91 -3.32 27.53
C ALA A 257 -26.40 -2.47 28.72
N LEU A 258 -26.01 -1.19 28.76
CA LEU A 258 -26.46 -0.26 29.80
C LEU A 258 -27.99 -0.10 29.78
N MET A 259 -28.58 0.03 28.59
CA MET A 259 -30.02 0.14 28.42
C MET A 259 -30.77 -1.14 28.83
N LEU A 260 -30.21 -2.32 28.54
CA LEU A 260 -30.76 -3.61 28.99
C LEU A 260 -30.77 -3.74 30.51
N VAL A 261 -29.76 -3.21 31.21
CA VAL A 261 -29.75 -3.16 32.68
C VAL A 261 -30.96 -2.38 33.18
N PHE A 262 -31.22 -1.19 32.64
CA PHE A 262 -32.40 -0.40 33.03
C PHE A 262 -33.71 -1.12 32.70
N LYS A 263 -33.81 -1.72 31.51
CA LYS A 263 -35.01 -2.47 31.07
C LYS A 263 -35.34 -3.61 32.03
N PHE A 264 -34.37 -4.46 32.37
CA PHE A 264 -34.62 -5.59 33.26
C PHE A 264 -34.82 -5.18 34.72
N THR A 265 -34.19 -4.10 35.17
CA THR A 265 -34.42 -3.58 36.53
C THR A 265 -35.88 -3.13 36.72
N ILE A 266 -36.50 -2.56 35.68
CA ILE A 266 -37.87 -2.02 35.76
C ILE A 266 -38.93 -3.06 35.38
N SER A 267 -38.71 -3.84 34.32
CA SER A 267 -39.76 -4.70 33.74
C SER A 267 -39.71 -6.16 34.20
N GLU A 268 -38.51 -6.75 34.32
CA GLU A 268 -38.35 -8.19 34.52
C GLU A 268 -37.03 -8.47 35.30
N PRO A 269 -37.01 -8.26 36.63
CA PRO A 269 -35.79 -8.30 37.43
C PRO A 269 -35.10 -9.67 37.41
N ASP A 270 -35.85 -10.75 37.20
CA ASP A 270 -35.32 -12.12 37.08
C ASP A 270 -34.33 -12.28 35.91
N LYS A 271 -34.41 -11.39 34.90
CA LYS A 271 -33.55 -11.42 33.71
C LYS A 271 -32.32 -10.50 33.80
N ILE A 272 -32.12 -9.81 34.92
CA ILE A 272 -31.01 -8.85 35.07
C ILE A 272 -29.62 -9.49 34.86
N LEU A 273 -29.52 -10.79 35.15
CA LEU A 273 -28.31 -11.58 35.02
C LEU A 273 -27.81 -11.66 33.56
N TYR A 274 -28.72 -11.63 32.57
CA TYR A 274 -28.34 -11.55 31.15
C TYR A 274 -27.67 -10.23 30.79
N ALA A 275 -28.13 -9.11 31.37
CA ALA A 275 -27.50 -7.81 31.15
C ALA A 275 -26.10 -7.74 31.79
N VAL A 276 -25.91 -8.40 32.93
CA VAL A 276 -24.58 -8.54 33.56
C VAL A 276 -23.64 -9.33 32.65
N TYR A 277 -24.08 -10.45 32.09
CA TYR A 277 -23.25 -11.22 31.15
C TYR A 277 -22.87 -10.43 29.90
N LEU A 278 -23.81 -9.69 29.30
CA LEU A 278 -23.52 -8.83 28.16
C LEU A 278 -22.52 -7.72 28.53
N THR A 279 -22.70 -7.07 29.68
CA THR A 279 -21.79 -6.01 30.18
C THR A 279 -20.38 -6.56 30.43
N CYS A 280 -20.28 -7.77 30.98
CA CYS A 280 -19.00 -8.47 31.14
C CYS A 280 -18.34 -8.76 29.78
N GLY A 281 -19.12 -9.22 28.80
CA GLY A 281 -18.65 -9.43 27.42
C GLY A 281 -18.10 -8.15 26.79
N VAL A 282 -18.78 -7.02 26.93
CA VAL A 282 -18.30 -5.70 26.47
C VAL A 282 -16.99 -5.31 27.16
N ALA A 283 -16.86 -5.55 28.46
CA ALA A 283 -15.61 -5.28 29.19
C ALA A 283 -14.44 -6.13 28.66
N VAL A 284 -14.68 -7.42 28.37
CA VAL A 284 -13.69 -8.31 27.75
C VAL A 284 -13.30 -7.82 26.36
N LEU A 285 -14.26 -7.40 25.53
CA LEU A 285 -13.99 -6.83 24.21
C LEU A 285 -13.15 -5.55 24.30
N LEU A 286 -13.43 -4.66 25.25
CA LEU A 286 -12.63 -3.46 25.51
C LEU A 286 -11.18 -3.80 25.89
N ILE A 287 -10.99 -4.79 26.77
CA ILE A 287 -9.66 -5.26 27.15
C ILE A 287 -8.93 -5.86 25.94
N GLY A 288 -9.61 -6.69 25.15
CA GLY A 288 -9.08 -7.26 23.91
C GLY A 288 -8.64 -6.19 22.92
N LEU A 289 -9.47 -5.16 22.71
CA LEU A 289 -9.14 -4.01 21.87
C LEU A 289 -7.92 -3.24 22.43
N ALA A 290 -7.85 -3.00 23.74
CA ALA A 290 -6.72 -2.31 24.37
C ALA A 290 -5.40 -3.08 24.17
N ILE A 291 -5.44 -4.41 24.31
CA ILE A 291 -4.29 -5.28 24.05
C ILE A 291 -3.89 -5.23 22.57
N TYR A 292 -4.85 -5.35 21.65
CA TYR A 292 -4.61 -5.26 20.22
C TYR A 292 -3.97 -3.92 19.82
N VAL A 293 -4.50 -2.80 20.32
CA VAL A 293 -3.94 -1.47 20.12
C VAL A 293 -2.51 -1.42 20.65
N LYS A 294 -2.25 -1.93 21.86
CA LYS A 294 -0.89 -1.96 22.42
C LYS A 294 0.08 -2.74 21.55
N PHE A 295 -0.30 -3.88 20.98
CA PHE A 295 0.58 -4.64 20.08
C PHE A 295 0.77 -3.94 18.73
N ALA A 296 -0.31 -3.44 18.13
CA ALA A 296 -0.26 -2.74 16.86
C ALA A 296 0.61 -1.46 16.93
N TYR A 297 0.56 -0.74 18.06
CA TYR A 297 1.40 0.43 18.30
C TYR A 297 2.76 0.11 18.95
N GLY A 298 2.90 -1.00 19.67
CA GLY A 298 4.15 -1.40 20.35
C GLY A 298 5.19 -2.01 19.40
N ALA A 299 4.76 -2.75 18.37
CA ALA A 299 5.65 -3.21 17.30
C ALA A 299 6.33 -2.04 16.55
N ARG A 300 5.70 -0.86 16.58
CA ARG A 300 6.14 0.38 15.94
C ARG A 300 7.41 0.98 16.54
N GLU A 301 7.59 0.87 17.86
CA GLU A 301 8.69 1.52 18.57
C GLU A 301 10.02 0.80 18.31
N LYS A 302 9.95 -0.53 18.17
CA LYS A 302 11.10 -1.39 17.87
C LYS A 302 11.63 -1.19 16.43
N ASP A 303 10.75 -0.99 15.45
CA ASP A 303 11.12 -0.78 14.05
C ASP A 303 11.68 0.62 13.76
N ARG A 304 11.28 1.62 14.56
CA ARG A 304 11.79 2.99 14.43
C ARG A 304 13.19 3.12 15.04
N GLN A 305 13.47 2.36 16.09
CA GLN A 305 14.77 2.32 16.75
C GLN A 305 15.84 1.54 15.94
N ASN A 306 15.42 0.63 15.05
CA ASN A 306 16.31 -0.06 14.12
C ASN A 306 16.61 0.72 12.81
N ARG A 307 15.97 1.88 12.61
CA ARG A 307 16.14 2.72 11.41
C ARG A 307 16.89 4.04 11.67
N CYS A 308 17.41 4.23 12.88
CA CYS A 308 18.34 5.30 13.26
C CYS A 308 19.68 4.68 13.66
#